data_AF-A0ABD0Q4I6-F1
#
_entry.id   AF-A0ABD0Q4I6-F1
#
_cell.length_a   1.000
_cell.length_b   1.000
_cell.length_c   1.000
_cell.angle_alpha   90.00
_cell.angle_beta   90.00
_cell.angle_gamma   90.00
#
_symmetry.space_group_name_H-M   'P 1'
#
loop_
_entity.id
_entity.type
_entity.pdbx_description
1 polymer ?
#
loop_
_entity_poly.entity_id
_entity_poly.type
_entity_poly.pdbx_seq_one_letter_code
_entity_poly.pdbx_strand_id
1 'polypeptide(L)' 'MANVKEAIGTKFPLYCLGFGYDVNFDFLTKMSLENSGVARRIYEDSDADLQLQ' A
#
# COMPACT_ATOMS: atom_id res chain seq x y z
N MET A 1 -18.59 4.72 -11.53
CA MET A 1 -17.37 3.97 -11.23
C MET A 1 -16.99 4.31 -9.81
N ALA A 2 -17.01 3.34 -8.89
CA ALA A 2 -16.60 3.57 -7.51
C ALA A 2 -15.08 3.50 -7.40
N ASN A 3 -14.47 4.47 -6.72
CA ASN A 3 -13.03 4.44 -6.43
C ASN A 3 -12.75 3.51 -5.23
N VAL A 4 -11.47 3.26 -4.93
CA VAL A 4 -11.04 2.34 -3.86
C VAL A 4 -11.68 2.70 -2.51
N LYS A 5 -11.75 3.99 -2.18
CA LYS A 5 -12.35 4.48 -0.94
C LYS A 5 -13.84 4.16 -0.85
N GLU A 6 -14.57 4.40 -1.92
CA GLU A 6 -16.01 4.11 -2.00
C GLU A 6 -16.29 2.60 -1.98
N ALA A 7 -15.43 1.80 -2.63
CA ALA A 7 -15.54 0.35 -2.65
C ALA A 7 -15.28 -0.30 -1.27
N ILE A 8 -14.28 0.19 -0.53
CA ILE A 8 -13.96 -0.29 0.82
C ILE A 8 -15.03 0.19 1.82
N GLY A 9 -15.47 1.43 1.70
CA GLY A 9 -16.53 1.99 2.53
C GLY A 9 -16.24 1.86 4.03
N THR A 10 -14.98 2.04 4.44
CA THR A 10 -14.48 1.93 5.83
C THR A 10 -14.63 0.55 6.50
N LYS A 11 -14.97 -0.50 5.74
CA LYS A 11 -15.25 -1.83 6.29
C LYS A 11 -13.99 -2.55 6.79
N PHE A 12 -12.83 -2.24 6.22
CA PHE A 12 -11.55 -2.86 6.57
C PHE A 12 -10.39 -1.95 6.19
N PRO A 13 -9.23 -2.07 6.87
CA PRO A 13 -8.04 -1.30 6.54
C PRO A 13 -7.43 -1.75 5.20
N LEU A 14 -6.85 -0.80 4.44
CA LEU A 14 -6.11 -1.09 3.21
C LEU A 14 -4.60 -0.97 3.40
N TYR A 15 -3.89 -2.08 3.29
CA TYR A 15 -2.44 -2.12 3.31
C TYR A 15 -1.88 -2.13 1.89
N CYS A 16 -1.03 -1.16 1.56
CA CYS A 16 -0.35 -1.10 0.26
C CYS A 16 1.10 -1.57 0.39
N LEU A 17 1.52 -2.50 -0.47
CA LEU A 17 2.90 -2.95 -0.56
C LEU A 17 3.50 -2.43 -1.87
N GLY A 18 4.41 -1.48 -1.77
CA GLY A 18 5.10 -0.91 -2.93
C GLY A 18 6.47 -1.57 -3.12
N PHE A 19 6.62 -2.38 -4.15
CA PHE A 19 7.86 -3.10 -4.45
C PHE A 19 8.75 -2.30 -5.44
N GLY A 20 10.03 -2.19 -5.12
CA GLY A 20 11.02 -1.49 -5.94
C GLY A 20 10.92 0.05 -5.88
N TYR A 21 11.62 0.70 -6.80
CA TYR A 21 11.74 2.16 -6.86
C TYR A 21 10.78 2.82 -7.85
N ASP A 22 10.27 2.07 -8.83
CA ASP A 22 9.39 2.56 -9.89
C ASP A 22 7.93 2.73 -9.45
N VAL A 23 7.64 2.49 -8.17
CA VAL A 23 6.32 2.69 -7.57
C VAL A 23 6.15 4.10 -7.04
N ASN A 24 5.00 4.72 -7.33
CA ASN A 24 4.61 5.98 -6.71
C ASN A 24 4.18 5.73 -5.25
N PHE A 25 5.16 5.73 -4.35
CA PHE A 25 4.93 5.41 -2.95
C PHE A 25 4.08 6.46 -2.21
N ASP A 26 4.17 7.72 -2.62
CA ASP A 26 3.34 8.80 -2.07
C ASP A 26 1.85 8.57 -2.36
N PHE A 27 1.53 8.06 -3.54
CA PHE A 27 0.18 7.68 -3.91
C PHE A 27 -0.33 6.51 -3.06
N LEU A 28 0.47 5.44 -2.92
CA LEU A 28 0.13 4.29 -2.08
C LEU A 28 -0.09 4.68 -0.62
N THR A 29 0.77 5.56 -0.10
CA THR A 29 0.66 6.07 1.27
C THR A 29 -0.64 6.81 1.48
N LYS A 30 -0.99 7.75 0.58
CA LYS A 30 -2.27 8.48 0.65
C LYS A 30 -3.46 7.54 0.57
N MET A 31 -3.44 6.58 -0.35
CA MET A 31 -4.53 5.60 -0.52
C MET A 31 -4.74 4.72 0.73
N SER A 32 -3.65 4.21 1.32
CA SER A 32 -3.71 3.43 2.55
C SER A 32 -4.25 4.25 3.73
N LEU A 33 -3.76 5.47 3.92
CA LEU A 33 -4.20 6.34 5.01
C LEU A 33 -5.69 6.70 4.90
N GLU A 34 -6.18 6.98 3.69
CA GLU A 34 -7.60 7.25 3.45
C GLU A 34 -8.52 6.05 3.76
N ASN A 35 -7.95 4.85 3.82
CA ASN A 35 -8.64 3.60 4.09
C ASN A 35 -8.12 2.95 5.38
N SER A 36 -7.73 3.75 6.37
CA SER A 36 -7.35 3.29 7.73
C SER A 36 -6.24 2.23 7.77
N GLY A 37 -5.39 2.16 6.75
CA GLY A 37 -4.24 1.25 6.69
C GLY A 37 -2.91 2.00 6.57
N VAL A 38 -1.87 1.27 6.18
CA VAL A 38 -0.50 1.77 6.05
C VAL A 38 0.12 1.23 4.76
N ALA A 39 0.99 2.04 4.14
CA ALA A 39 1.82 1.60 3.03
C ALA A 39 3.20 1.17 3.55
N ARG A 40 3.73 0.04 3.03
CA ARG A 40 5.10 -0.43 3.28
C ARG A 40 5.85 -0.48 1.96
N ARG A 41 7.07 0.06 1.96
CA ARG A 41 7.98 -0.03 0.82
C ARG A 41 8.82 -1.28 0.96
N ILE A 42 8.95 -2.02 -0.13
CA ILE A 42 9.79 -3.21 -0.23
C ILE A 42 10.88 -2.89 -1.24
N TYR A 43 12.13 -2.95 -0.80
CA TYR A 43 13.28 -2.68 -1.66
C TYR A 43 13.67 -3.96 -2.42
N GLU A 44 13.95 -3.82 -3.70
CA GLU A 44 14.48 -4.88 -4.56
C GLU A 44 15.93 -5.20 -4.17
N ASP A 45 16.10 -5.99 -3.12
CA ASP A 45 17.37 -6.55 -2.71
C ASP A 45 17.17 -8.04 -2.35
N SER A 46 18.26 -8.75 -2.13
CA SER A 46 18.32 -10.17 -1.80
C SER A 46 17.51 -10.59 -0.58
N ASP A 47 17.05 -9.64 0.24
CA ASP A 47 16.27 -9.80 1.46
C ASP A 47 14.83 -9.24 1.36
N ALA A 48 14.33 -9.01 0.14
CA ALA A 48 12.96 -8.52 -0.08
C ALA A 48 11.88 -9.46 0.50
N ASP A 49 12.19 -10.75 0.64
CA ASP A 49 11.35 -11.76 1.29
C ASP A 49 11.23 -11.54 2.82
N LEU A 50 12.28 -11.03 3.49
CA LEU A 50 12.22 -10.65 4.91
C LEU A 50 11.34 -9.41 5.14
N GLN A 51 11.23 -8.52 4.15
CA GLN A 51 10.42 -7.30 4.23
C GLN A 51 8.90 -7.58 4.11
N LEU A 52 8.54 -8.77 3.61
CA LEU A 52 7.17 -9.25 3.43
C LEU A 52 6.60 -10.03 4.63
N GLN A 53 7.44 -10.43 5.59
CA GLN A 53 7.02 -11.15 6.80
C GLN A 53 6.24 -10.27 7.81
#